data_AF-A0A8K0CK07-F1
#
_entry.id   AF-A0A8K0CK07-F1
#
_cell.length_a   1.000
_cell.length_b   1.000
_cell.length_c   1.000
_cell.angle_alpha   90.00
_cell.angle_beta   90.00
_cell.angle_gamma   90.00
#
_symmetry.space_group_name_H-M   'P 1'
#
loop_
_entity.id
_entity.type
_entity.pdbx_description
1 polymer ?
#
loop_
_entity_poly.entity_id
_entity_poly.type
_entity_poly.pdbx_seq_one_letter_code
_entity_poly.pdbx_strand_id
1 'polypeptide(L)'
;MEDEGFEFEFRWFLITYTGKMKLENGWLQGLATLERVDDCTIEPSGKKMLLKLSLTFTDLLFNYEYTAKLMGIGPKGGIDGSLRDAKFTITVSVDTETCEAQLEEYKLNRQGKMGIRFTGNPLGDLIANILSKALTTFLWPIFRIFISSWVQDGVIGVLVLVNESLIGKCV
;
A
#
# COMPACT_ATOMS: atom_id res chain seq x y z
N MET A 1 6.71 1.13 -9.88
CA MET A 1 6.48 1.79 -8.58
C MET A 1 7.68 2.65 -8.26
N GLU A 2 7.55 3.61 -7.35
CA GLU A 2 8.67 4.46 -6.95
C GLU A 2 9.67 3.69 -6.05
N ASP A 3 10.94 4.07 -6.13
CA ASP A 3 12.01 3.52 -5.29
C ASP A 3 11.96 4.16 -3.90
N GLU A 4 12.14 3.36 -2.87
CA GLU A 4 11.80 3.77 -1.51
C GLU A 4 12.93 3.47 -0.53
N GLY A 5 13.32 4.49 0.23
CA GLY A 5 14.45 4.45 1.15
C GLY A 5 14.02 4.70 2.59
N PHE A 6 14.37 3.78 3.49
CA PHE A 6 14.05 3.88 4.91
C PHE A 6 15.31 3.79 5.76
N GLU A 7 15.42 4.68 6.73
CA GLU A 7 16.42 4.59 7.78
C GLU A 7 15.72 4.23 9.10
N PHE A 8 16.32 3.33 9.87
CA PHE A 8 15.78 2.91 11.14
C PHE A 8 16.89 2.76 12.18
N GLU A 9 16.53 2.99 13.44
CA GLU A 9 17.41 2.79 14.56
C GLU A 9 16.77 1.81 15.53
N PHE A 10 17.54 0.85 16.03
CA PHE A 10 17.11 0.02 17.15
C PHE A 10 18.22 -0.11 18.17
N ARG A 11 17.84 -0.16 19.43
CA ARG A 11 18.78 -0.30 20.54
C ARG A 11 18.76 -1.73 21.05
N TRP A 12 19.91 -2.39 20.99
CA TRP A 12 20.10 -3.68 21.66
C TRP A 12 21.13 -3.51 22.78
N PHE A 13 20.67 -3.73 24.02
CA PHE A 13 21.42 -3.41 25.24
C PHE A 13 21.82 -1.93 25.27
N LEU A 14 23.12 -1.63 25.17
CA LEU A 14 23.69 -0.29 25.21
C LEU A 14 24.13 0.24 23.83
N ILE A 15 23.98 -0.57 22.77
CA ILE A 15 24.42 -0.21 21.43
C ILE A 15 23.21 0.16 20.57
N THR A 16 23.27 1.34 19.97
CA THR A 16 22.32 1.76 18.93
C THR A 16 22.83 1.26 17.59
N TYR A 17 22.01 0.47 16.91
CA TYR A 17 22.27 0.00 15.57
C TYR A 17 21.46 0.83 14.58
N THR A 18 22.13 1.42 13.60
CA THR A 18 21.49 2.15 12.50
C THR A 18 21.41 1.23 11.28
N GLY A 19 20.20 1.07 10.78
CA GLY A 19 19.88 0.33 9.58
C GLY A 19 19.38 1.24 8.46
N LYS A 20 19.69 0.88 7.23
CA LYS A 20 19.13 1.47 6.02
C LYS A 20 18.57 0.37 5.14
N MET A 21 17.40 0.58 4.58
CA MET A 21 16.79 -0.33 3.62
C MET A 21 16.36 0.46 2.40
N LYS A 22 16.70 -0.04 1.22
CA LYS A 22 16.21 0.47 -0.05
C LYS A 22 15.38 -0.61 -0.72
N LEU A 23 14.23 -0.23 -1.25
CA LEU A 23 13.38 -1.06 -2.10
C LEU A 23 13.41 -0.43 -3.50
N GLU A 24 13.83 -1.22 -4.47
CA GLU A 24 14.08 -0.76 -5.84
C GLU A 24 13.39 -1.71 -6.82
N ASN A 25 13.14 -1.23 -8.04
CA ASN A 25 12.63 -2.05 -9.15
C ASN A 25 11.31 -2.77 -8.84
N GLY A 26 10.45 -2.13 -8.05
CA GLY A 26 9.20 -2.73 -7.58
C GLY A 26 8.12 -2.86 -8.65
N TRP A 27 7.45 -4.02 -8.69
CA TRP A 27 6.25 -4.25 -9.48
C TRP A 27 5.09 -4.79 -8.65
N LEU A 28 3.87 -4.51 -9.14
CA LEU A 28 2.60 -4.88 -8.52
C LEU A 28 1.75 -5.61 -9.56
N GLN A 29 1.13 -6.72 -9.15
CA GLN A 29 0.23 -7.51 -9.97
C GLN A 29 -1.02 -7.86 -9.18
N GLY A 30 -2.15 -8.04 -9.86
CA GLY A 30 -3.40 -8.42 -9.23
C GLY A 30 -4.30 -7.25 -8.85
N LEU A 31 -3.95 -6.01 -9.23
CA LEU A 31 -4.87 -4.86 -9.15
C LEU A 31 -6.18 -5.12 -9.90
N ALA A 32 -6.14 -5.86 -11.00
CA ALA A 32 -7.33 -6.26 -11.76
C ALA A 32 -8.23 -7.28 -11.02
N THR A 33 -7.77 -7.84 -9.90
CA THR A 33 -8.59 -8.69 -9.00
C THR A 33 -9.33 -7.86 -7.95
N LEU A 34 -9.25 -6.53 -8.04
CA LEU A 34 -10.05 -5.64 -7.21
C LEU A 34 -11.52 -5.85 -7.55
N GLU A 35 -12.27 -6.32 -6.56
CA GLU A 35 -13.68 -6.60 -6.71
C GLU A 35 -14.49 -5.89 -5.62
N ARG A 36 -15.75 -5.61 -5.94
CA ARG A 36 -16.70 -5.06 -4.97
C ARG A 36 -17.27 -6.20 -4.13
N VAL A 37 -17.26 -6.06 -2.82
CA VAL A 37 -17.69 -7.11 -1.87
C VAL A 37 -19.02 -6.85 -1.17
N ASP A 38 -19.50 -5.60 -1.19
CA ASP A 38 -20.81 -5.24 -0.64
C ASP A 38 -21.58 -4.34 -1.62
N ASP A 39 -22.82 -4.01 -1.29
CA ASP A 39 -23.61 -3.04 -2.02
C ASP A 39 -22.94 -1.67 -2.12
N CYS A 40 -23.06 -1.08 -3.30
CA CYS A 40 -22.70 0.31 -3.52
C CYS A 40 -23.86 1.17 -3.04
N THR A 41 -23.61 2.08 -2.09
CA THR A 41 -24.65 3.01 -1.62
C THR A 41 -24.38 4.41 -2.14
N ILE A 42 -25.47 5.09 -2.49
CA ILE A 42 -25.46 6.49 -2.88
C ILE A 42 -26.32 7.24 -1.86
N GLU A 43 -25.73 8.22 -1.20
CA GLU A 43 -26.41 9.02 -0.17
C GLU A 43 -26.26 10.51 -0.49
N PRO A 44 -27.36 11.28 -0.57
CA PRO A 44 -27.27 12.72 -0.69
C PRO A 44 -26.73 13.32 0.62
N SER A 45 -25.79 14.27 0.50
CA SER A 45 -25.20 15.00 1.62
C SER A 45 -25.03 16.46 1.25
N GLY A 46 -26.06 17.26 1.54
CA GLY A 46 -26.11 18.67 1.12
C GLY A 46 -26.07 18.79 -0.41
N LYS A 47 -25.03 19.44 -0.92
CA LYS A 47 -24.76 19.63 -2.36
C LYS A 47 -23.87 18.53 -2.97
N LYS A 48 -23.66 17.44 -2.24
CA LYS A 48 -22.82 16.32 -2.69
C LYS A 48 -23.62 15.03 -2.74
N MET A 49 -23.27 14.17 -3.68
CA MET A 49 -23.70 12.78 -3.72
C MET A 49 -22.54 11.91 -3.24
N LEU A 50 -22.72 11.20 -2.13
CA LEU A 50 -21.71 10.31 -1.56
C LEU A 50 -21.90 8.89 -2.09
N LEU A 51 -20.91 8.40 -2.82
CA LEU A 51 -20.79 7.03 -3.30
C LEU A 51 -19.90 6.25 -2.34
N LYS A 52 -20.45 5.26 -1.63
CA LYS A 52 -19.67 4.37 -0.76
C LYS A 52 -19.48 3.01 -1.43
N LEU A 53 -18.23 2.59 -1.52
CA LEU A 53 -17.80 1.35 -2.16
C LEU A 53 -16.98 0.52 -1.17
N SER A 54 -17.36 -0.74 -0.96
CA SER A 54 -16.53 -1.73 -0.27
C SER A 54 -15.82 -2.60 -1.29
N LEU A 55 -14.49 -2.60 -1.27
CA LEU A 55 -13.64 -3.34 -2.20
C LEU A 55 -12.75 -4.36 -1.49
N THR A 56 -12.35 -5.41 -2.20
CA THR A 56 -11.30 -6.35 -1.78
C THR A 56 -10.37 -6.68 -2.93
N PHE A 57 -9.14 -7.10 -2.61
CA PHE A 57 -8.31 -7.85 -3.56
C PHE A 57 -8.45 -9.34 -3.29
N THR A 58 -8.68 -10.14 -4.33
CA THR A 58 -8.62 -11.60 -4.23
C THR A 58 -7.16 -12.05 -4.00
N ASP A 59 -6.22 -11.54 -4.80
CA ASP A 59 -4.78 -11.77 -4.61
C ASP A 59 -3.98 -10.59 -5.20
N LEU A 60 -3.38 -9.80 -4.33
CA LEU A 60 -2.47 -8.72 -4.72
C LEU A 60 -1.04 -9.17 -4.46
N LEU A 61 -0.26 -9.29 -5.53
CA LEU A 61 1.14 -9.69 -5.47
C LEU A 61 2.04 -8.48 -5.70
N PHE A 62 3.09 -8.35 -4.90
CA PHE A 62 4.10 -7.33 -5.10
C PHE A 62 5.47 -7.96 -5.00
N ASN A 63 6.43 -7.39 -5.71
CA ASN A 63 7.82 -7.77 -5.60
C ASN A 63 8.70 -6.52 -5.64
N TYR A 64 9.79 -6.57 -4.89
CA TYR A 64 10.83 -5.55 -4.86
C TYR A 64 12.20 -6.20 -4.77
N GLU A 65 13.19 -5.55 -5.36
CA GLU A 65 14.58 -5.78 -4.98
C GLU A 65 14.86 -4.97 -3.72
N TYR A 66 15.56 -5.55 -2.74
CA TYR A 66 15.94 -4.86 -1.52
C TYR A 66 17.45 -4.82 -1.34
N THR A 67 17.94 -3.69 -0.82
CA THR A 67 19.27 -3.56 -0.24
C THR A 67 19.10 -3.16 1.22
N ALA A 68 19.44 -4.06 2.15
CA ALA A 68 19.46 -3.77 3.58
C ALA A 68 20.91 -3.63 4.06
N LYS A 69 21.20 -2.57 4.81
CA LYS A 69 22.51 -2.30 5.40
C LYS A 69 22.34 -2.00 6.88
N LEU A 70 22.96 -2.80 7.73
CA LEU A 70 23.13 -2.52 9.14
C LEU A 70 24.57 -2.07 9.37
N MET A 71 24.79 -0.85 9.87
CA MET A 71 26.14 -0.30 10.06
C MET A 71 27.02 -0.40 8.78
N GLY A 72 26.40 -0.24 7.61
CA GLY A 72 27.09 -0.32 6.30
C GLY A 72 27.24 -1.73 5.70
N ILE A 73 26.91 -2.78 6.45
CA ILE A 73 27.02 -4.18 6.00
C ILE A 73 25.62 -4.79 5.91
N GLY A 74 25.30 -5.47 4.83
CA GLY A 74 24.08 -6.26 4.79
C GLY A 74 23.76 -6.84 3.42
N PRO A 75 22.70 -7.65 3.37
CA PRO A 75 22.36 -8.42 2.18
C PRO A 75 21.65 -7.55 1.14
N LYS A 76 21.74 -8.03 -0.09
CA LYS A 76 20.83 -7.67 -1.18
C LYS A 76 20.02 -8.91 -1.55
N GLY A 77 18.78 -8.69 -1.96
CA GLY A 77 17.88 -9.79 -2.30
C GLY A 77 16.58 -9.31 -2.89
N GLY A 78 15.60 -10.20 -2.96
CA GLY A 78 14.23 -9.88 -3.36
C GLY A 78 13.25 -10.02 -2.19
N ILE A 79 12.16 -9.27 -2.25
CA ILE A 79 10.99 -9.43 -1.40
C ILE A 79 9.85 -9.81 -2.32
N ASP A 80 9.30 -11.01 -2.14
CA ASP A 80 8.03 -11.42 -2.73
C ASP A 80 6.93 -11.27 -1.68
N GLY A 81 5.90 -10.51 -2.02
CA GLY A 81 4.78 -10.22 -1.15
C GLY A 81 3.45 -10.62 -1.76
N SER A 82 2.52 -11.00 -0.90
CA SER A 82 1.13 -11.26 -1.26
C SER A 82 0.20 -10.67 -0.21
N LEU A 83 -0.93 -10.14 -0.65
CA LEU A 83 -2.01 -9.63 0.18
C LEU A 83 -3.34 -10.20 -0.32
N ARG A 84 -4.06 -10.88 0.58
CA ARG A 84 -5.35 -11.52 0.27
C ARG A 84 -6.40 -11.11 1.26
N ASP A 85 -7.65 -11.01 0.82
CA ASP A 85 -8.82 -10.72 1.66
C ASP A 85 -8.73 -9.38 2.42
N ALA A 86 -7.98 -8.41 1.88
CA ALA A 86 -7.91 -7.06 2.42
C ALA A 86 -9.16 -6.30 1.98
N LYS A 87 -9.95 -5.79 2.94
CA LYS A 87 -11.20 -5.06 2.70
C LYS A 87 -11.02 -3.58 2.97
N PHE A 88 -11.41 -2.78 2.00
CA PHE A 88 -11.33 -1.33 2.01
C PHE A 88 -12.71 -0.73 1.80
N THR A 89 -13.01 0.37 2.47
CA THR A 89 -14.15 1.23 2.19
C THR A 89 -13.60 2.52 1.61
N ILE A 90 -14.14 2.89 0.45
CA ILE A 90 -13.85 4.13 -0.24
C ILE A 90 -15.15 4.91 -0.30
N THR A 91 -15.11 6.17 0.12
CA THR A 91 -16.20 7.13 -0.05
C THR A 91 -15.74 8.17 -1.05
N VAL A 92 -16.40 8.24 -2.20
CA VAL A 92 -16.23 9.29 -3.19
C VAL A 92 -17.41 10.23 -3.07
N SER A 93 -17.18 11.54 -3.13
CA SER A 93 -18.27 12.49 -3.35
C SER A 93 -18.23 13.00 -4.78
N VAL A 94 -19.41 13.36 -5.28
CA VAL A 94 -19.55 14.20 -6.47
C VAL A 94 -20.30 15.44 -6.04
N ASP A 95 -19.69 16.61 -6.21
CA ASP A 95 -20.37 17.88 -6.01
C ASP A 95 -21.37 18.12 -7.14
N THR A 96 -22.63 18.39 -6.82
CA THR A 96 -23.69 18.54 -7.84
C THR A 96 -23.68 19.91 -8.51
N GLU A 97 -22.95 20.89 -7.96
CA GLU A 97 -22.81 22.23 -8.56
C GLU A 97 -21.56 22.33 -9.42
N THR A 98 -20.42 21.85 -8.93
CA THR A 98 -19.15 21.90 -9.69
C THR A 98 -18.94 20.68 -10.59
N CYS A 99 -19.64 19.58 -10.30
CA CYS A 99 -19.48 18.30 -10.99
C CYS A 99 -18.07 17.73 -10.92
N GLU A 100 -17.43 17.99 -9.78
CA GLU A 100 -16.15 17.42 -9.42
C GLU A 100 -16.36 16.26 -8.46
N ALA A 101 -15.80 15.11 -8.84
CA ALA A 101 -15.65 13.95 -8.02
C ALA A 101 -14.34 14.02 -7.22
N GLN A 102 -14.42 13.68 -5.93
CA GLN A 102 -13.25 13.65 -5.05
C GLN A 102 -13.32 12.49 -4.07
N LEU A 103 -12.16 12.02 -3.63
CA LEU A 103 -12.04 11.03 -2.56
C LEU A 103 -12.31 11.73 -1.22
N GLU A 104 -13.38 11.34 -0.52
CA GLU A 104 -13.70 11.84 0.82
C GLU A 104 -13.07 10.97 1.91
N GLU A 105 -13.15 9.65 1.76
CA GLU A 105 -12.66 8.71 2.76
C GLU A 105 -12.01 7.49 2.11
N TYR A 106 -10.88 7.09 2.67
CA TYR A 106 -10.29 5.77 2.48
C TYR A 106 -10.12 5.11 3.84
N LYS A 107 -10.65 3.90 3.98
CA LYS A 107 -10.57 3.13 5.23
C LYS A 107 -10.20 1.69 4.95
N LEU A 108 -9.10 1.23 5.52
CA LEU A 108 -8.77 -0.19 5.59
C LEU A 108 -9.60 -0.83 6.71
N ASN A 109 -10.74 -1.45 6.39
CA ASN A 109 -11.60 -2.10 7.38
C ASN A 109 -10.99 -3.41 7.87
N ARG A 110 -10.36 -4.15 6.95
CA ARG A 110 -9.71 -5.42 7.25
C ARG A 110 -8.43 -5.51 6.46
N GLN A 111 -7.35 -5.78 7.15
CA GLN A 111 -6.03 -5.86 6.54
C GLN A 111 -5.82 -7.15 5.71
N GLY A 112 -6.60 -8.20 5.94
CA GLY A 112 -6.43 -9.47 5.23
C GLY A 112 -5.22 -10.27 5.71
N LYS A 113 -4.76 -11.22 4.88
CA LYS A 113 -3.58 -12.05 5.12
C LYS A 113 -2.43 -11.54 4.27
N MET A 114 -1.29 -11.30 4.91
CA MET A 114 -0.06 -10.89 4.24
C MET A 114 0.97 -12.01 4.30
N GLY A 115 1.48 -12.41 3.13
CA GLY A 115 2.62 -13.32 3.01
C GLY A 115 3.83 -12.55 2.50
N ILE A 116 4.98 -12.70 3.15
CA ILE A 116 6.24 -12.10 2.72
C ILE A 116 7.30 -13.19 2.67
N ARG A 117 8.05 -13.25 1.57
CA ARG A 117 9.19 -14.13 1.39
C ARG A 117 10.40 -13.30 0.96
N PHE A 118 11.51 -13.52 1.64
CA PHE A 118 12.80 -12.97 1.22
C PHE A 118 13.53 -13.98 0.35
N THR A 119 14.15 -13.50 -0.72
CA THR A 119 15.00 -14.26 -1.64
C THR A 119 16.39 -13.63 -1.69
N GLY A 120 17.39 -14.39 -2.13
CA GLY A 120 18.80 -13.96 -2.14
C GLY A 120 19.65 -14.69 -1.08
N ASN A 121 20.88 -14.25 -0.88
CA ASN A 121 21.80 -14.82 0.10
C ASN A 121 21.75 -13.99 1.39
N PRO A 122 20.93 -14.37 2.39
CA PRO A 122 21.01 -13.76 3.70
C PRO A 122 22.37 -14.16 4.28
N LEU A 123 23.32 -13.23 4.34
CA LEU A 123 24.56 -13.41 5.09
C LEU A 123 24.23 -14.04 6.45
N GLY A 124 24.81 -15.21 6.77
CA GLY A 124 24.88 -15.93 8.06
C GLY A 124 23.69 -15.88 9.05
N ASP A 125 23.45 -16.96 9.79
CA ASP A 125 22.32 -17.11 10.72
C ASP A 125 22.11 -15.94 11.71
N LEU A 126 23.18 -15.25 12.13
CA LEU A 126 23.09 -14.12 13.08
C LEU A 126 22.55 -12.84 12.44
N ILE A 127 23.08 -12.45 11.27
CA ILE A 127 22.62 -11.24 10.56
C ILE A 127 21.23 -11.50 9.98
N ALA A 128 20.99 -12.70 9.46
CA ALA A 128 19.68 -13.14 9.01
C ALA A 128 18.62 -13.05 10.12
N ASN A 129 18.92 -13.48 11.35
CA ASN A 129 17.97 -13.39 12.46
C ASN A 129 17.70 -11.95 12.94
N ILE A 130 18.73 -11.12 13.04
CA ILE A 130 18.58 -9.69 13.43
C ILE A 130 17.79 -8.96 12.36
N LEU A 131 18.15 -9.14 11.09
CA LEU A 131 17.44 -8.55 9.97
C LEU A 131 16.03 -9.10 9.87
N SER A 132 15.79 -10.41 9.95
CA SER A 132 14.42 -10.95 9.89
C SER A 132 13.53 -10.35 10.97
N LYS A 133 14.02 -10.23 12.20
CA LYS A 133 13.25 -9.64 13.31
C LYS A 133 13.04 -8.14 13.15
N ALA A 134 14.08 -7.41 12.73
CA ALA A 134 14.00 -5.98 12.44
C ALA A 134 13.06 -5.74 11.26
N LEU A 135 13.30 -6.38 10.12
CA LEU A 135 12.46 -6.33 8.93
C LEU A 135 11.01 -6.71 9.27
N THR A 136 10.68 -7.82 9.94
CA THR A 136 9.26 -8.09 10.25
C THR A 136 8.61 -7.03 11.15
N THR A 137 9.38 -6.42 12.06
CA THR A 137 8.86 -5.38 12.97
C THR A 137 8.70 -4.03 12.26
N PHE A 138 9.65 -3.65 11.42
CA PHE A 138 9.69 -2.36 10.72
C PHE A 138 8.96 -2.38 9.38
N LEU A 139 8.93 -3.51 8.68
CA LEU A 139 8.25 -3.66 7.40
C LEU A 139 6.76 -3.58 7.52
N TRP A 140 6.19 -4.06 8.63
CA TRP A 140 4.74 -4.12 8.75
C TRP A 140 4.13 -2.69 8.73
N PRO A 141 4.60 -1.70 9.53
CA PRO A 141 4.22 -0.30 9.34
C PRO A 141 4.43 0.23 7.91
N ILE A 142 5.56 -0.13 7.29
CA ILE A 142 5.91 0.30 5.93
C ILE A 142 4.92 -0.27 4.88
N PHE A 143 4.58 -1.55 4.97
CA PHE A 143 3.61 -2.18 4.08
C PHE A 143 2.20 -1.62 4.25
N ARG A 144 1.81 -1.16 5.46
CA ARG A 144 0.54 -0.43 5.61
C ARG A 144 0.51 0.82 4.75
N ILE A 145 1.60 1.61 4.81
CA ILE A 145 1.73 2.86 4.06
C ILE A 145 1.67 2.57 2.55
N PHE A 146 2.40 1.54 2.10
CA PHE A 146 2.36 1.15 0.69
C PHE A 146 1.01 0.68 0.21
N ILE A 147 0.35 -0.21 0.95
CA ILE A 147 -0.98 -0.70 0.58
C ILE A 147 -1.96 0.48 0.51
N SER A 148 -1.91 1.43 1.45
CA SER A 148 -2.75 2.63 1.36
C SER A 148 -2.41 3.51 0.17
N SER A 149 -1.12 3.72 -0.14
CA SER A 149 -0.70 4.51 -1.30
C SER A 149 -1.23 3.88 -2.59
N TRP A 150 -0.99 2.59 -2.80
CA TRP A 150 -1.39 1.90 -4.03
C TRP A 150 -2.89 1.94 -4.27
N VAL A 151 -3.69 1.76 -3.20
CA VAL A 151 -5.16 1.87 -3.31
C VAL A 151 -5.58 3.31 -3.60
N GLN A 152 -5.00 4.29 -2.91
CA GLN A 152 -5.32 5.70 -3.13
C GLN A 152 -4.93 6.16 -4.53
N ASP A 153 -3.73 5.82 -5.00
CA ASP A 153 -3.24 6.15 -6.35
C ASP A 153 -4.15 5.54 -7.43
N GLY A 154 -4.59 4.29 -7.22
CA GLY A 154 -5.56 3.64 -8.09
C GLY A 154 -6.90 4.37 -8.12
N VAL A 155 -7.42 4.78 -6.96
CA VAL A 155 -8.69 5.53 -6.85
C VAL A 155 -8.56 6.92 -7.47
N ILE A 156 -7.45 7.63 -7.24
CA ILE A 156 -7.18 8.93 -7.83
C ILE A 156 -7.15 8.83 -9.35
N GLY A 157 -6.50 7.81 -9.90
CA GLY A 157 -6.50 7.56 -11.35
C GLY A 157 -7.92 7.40 -11.92
N VAL A 158 -8.80 6.68 -11.22
CA VAL A 158 -10.21 6.56 -11.62
C VAL A 158 -10.96 7.90 -11.47
N LEU A 159 -10.73 8.66 -10.41
CA LEU A 159 -11.36 9.96 -10.20
C LEU A 159 -11.00 10.96 -11.30
N VAL A 160 -9.76 10.94 -11.78
CA VAL A 160 -9.35 11.76 -12.94
C VAL A 160 -10.21 11.42 -14.16
N LEU A 161 -10.35 10.14 -14.49
CA LEU A 161 -11.18 9.70 -15.62
C LEU A 161 -12.67 10.05 -15.43
N VAL A 162 -13.19 9.91 -14.21
CA VAL A 162 -14.57 10.30 -13.89
C VAL A 162 -14.75 11.80 -14.08
N ASN A 163 -13.85 12.62 -13.55
CA ASN A 163 -13.89 14.08 -13.70
C ASN A 163 -13.80 14.49 -15.17
N GLU A 164 -12.91 13.89 -15.95
CA GLU A 164 -12.83 14.11 -17.40
C GLU A 164 -14.16 13.78 -18.10
N SER A 165 -14.89 12.75 -17.66
CA SER A 165 -16.20 12.38 -18.22
C SER A 165 -17.36 13.30 -17.78
N LEU A 166 -17.17 14.03 -16.67
CA LEU A 166 -18.15 14.98 -16.11
C LEU A 166 -17.97 16.38 -16.71
N ILE A 167 -16.79 16.71 -17.23
CA ILE A 167 -16.54 17.96 -17.97
C ILE A 167 -17.57 18.09 -19.10
N GLY A 168 -18.42 19.12 -19.02
CA GLY A 168 -19.46 19.44 -20.00
C GLY A 168 -20.84 18.82 -19.74
N LYS A 169 -21.04 18.08 -18.64
CA LYS A 169 -22.36 17.54 -18.26
C LYS A 169 -23.15 18.40 -17.28
N CYS A 170 -22.54 19.47 -16.78
CA CYS A 170 -23.18 20.40 -15.87
C CYS A 170 -23.39 21.73 -16.56
N VAL A 171 -24.67 22.11 -16.65
CA VAL A 171 -25.23 23.28 -17.34
C VAL A 171 -25.98 24.10 -16.30
#